data_AF-A0A329XH09-F1
#
_entry.id   AF-A0A329XH09-F1
#
_cell.length_a   1.000
_cell.length_b   1.000
_cell.length_c   1.000
_cell.angle_alpha   90.00
_cell.angle_beta   90.00
_cell.angle_gamma   90.00
#
_symmetry.space_group_name_H-M   'P 1'
#
loop_
_entity.id
_entity.type
_entity.pdbx_description
1 polymer ?
#
loop_
_entity_poly.entity_id
_entity_poly.type
_entity_poly.pdbx_seq_one_letter_code
_entity_poly.pdbx_strand_id
1 'polypeptide(L)' 'MRTTVDLPPAVHSQIKRLAEERKTSISSLVADLTRRGLEQLEPETPLEIDPETNLPVMHVGHRVTAADVDAFLADSE' A
#
# COMPACT_ATOMS: atom_id res chain seq x y z
N MET A 1 5.19 11.38 14.70
CA MET A 1 6.41 11.98 15.28
C MET A 1 7.02 12.94 14.26
N ARG A 2 7.69 14.03 14.68
CA ARG A 2 8.44 14.90 13.77
C ARG A 2 9.85 14.32 13.64
N THR A 3 10.26 13.99 12.42
CA THR A 3 11.59 13.43 12.14
C THR A 3 12.28 14.31 11.11
N THR A 4 13.55 14.62 11.33
CA THR A 4 14.40 15.31 10.35
C THR A 4 15.25 14.25 9.66
N VAL A 5 15.30 14.29 8.33
CA VAL A 5 16.08 13.36 7.50
C VAL A 5 16.89 14.17 6.50
N ASP A 6 18.13 13.78 6.29
CA ASP A 6 18.98 14.38 5.27
C ASP A 6 18.66 13.73 3.92
N LEU A 7 18.32 14.57 2.93
CA LEU A 7 18.01 14.12 1.58
C LEU A 7 19.11 14.59 0.63
N PRO A 8 19.63 13.71 -0.26
CA PRO A 8 20.51 14.16 -1.34
C PRO A 8 19.84 15.28 -2.16
N PRO A 9 20.59 16.30 -2.64
CA PRO A 9 20.00 17.46 -3.32
C PRO A 9 19.11 17.11 -4.52
N ALA A 10 19.49 16.08 -5.28
CA ALA A 10 18.73 15.56 -6.41
C ALA A 10 17.37 14.98 -5.96
N VAL A 11 17.37 14.20 -4.87
CA VAL A 11 16.17 13.60 -4.29
C VAL A 11 15.23 14.68 -3.73
N HIS A 12 15.77 15.64 -2.99
CA HIS A 12 14.98 16.77 -2.48
C HIS A 12 14.31 17.56 -3.64
N SER A 13 15.04 17.81 -4.73
CA SER A 13 14.52 18.50 -5.92
C SER A 13 13.41 17.73 -6.61
N GLN A 14 13.53 16.40 -6.69
CA GLN A 14 12.50 15.53 -7.24
C GLN A 14 11.24 15.51 -6.38
N ILE A 15 11.40 15.36 -5.06
CA ILE A 15 10.28 15.34 -4.11
C ILE A 15 9.54 16.66 -4.11
N LYS A 16 10.26 17.80 -4.12
CA LYS A 16 9.65 19.12 -4.18
C LYS A 16 8.73 19.26 -5.41
N ARG A 17 9.24 18.89 -6.58
CA ARG A 17 8.49 18.95 -7.84
C ARG A 17 7.23 18.08 -7.80
N LEU A 18 7.36 16.85 -7.32
CA LEU A 18 6.25 15.91 -7.21
C LEU A 18 5.19 16.37 -6.18
N ALA A 19 5.63 16.99 -5.08
CA ALA A 19 4.72 17.55 -4.08
C ALA A 19 3.90 18.72 -4.65
N GLU A 20 4.53 19.60 -5.43
CA GLU A 20 3.87 20.70 -6.14
C GLU A 20 2.84 20.18 -7.15
N GLU A 21 3.21 19.21 -8.00
CA GLU A 21 2.32 18.56 -8.97
C GLU A 21 1.08 17.94 -8.29
N ARG A 22 1.28 17.30 -7.13
CA ARG A 22 0.23 16.64 -6.35
C ARG A 22 -0.49 17.56 -5.37
N LYS A 23 -0.15 18.84 -5.30
CA LYS A 23 -0.69 19.84 -4.36
C LYS A 23 -0.67 19.34 -2.90
N THR A 24 0.41 18.66 -2.50
CA THR A 24 0.61 18.15 -1.14
C THR A 24 1.87 18.74 -0.52
N SER A 25 2.04 18.57 0.80
CA SER A 25 3.28 18.98 1.46
C SER A 25 4.40 17.96 1.23
N ILE A 26 5.65 18.44 1.19
CA ILE A 26 6.84 17.58 1.11
C ILE A 26 6.84 16.52 2.22
N SER A 27 6.50 16.91 3.45
CA SER A 27 6.46 15.98 4.59
C SER A 27 5.41 14.88 4.42
N SER A 28 4.24 15.21 3.88
CA SER A 28 3.17 14.23 3.62
C SER A 28 3.60 13.26 2.52
N LEU A 29 4.17 13.77 1.43
CA LEU A 29 4.66 12.96 0.33
C LEU A 29 5.80 12.03 0.75
N VAL A 30 6.78 12.53 1.52
CA VAL A 30 7.87 11.72 2.05
C VAL A 30 7.35 10.61 2.96
N ALA A 31 6.40 10.92 3.83
CA ALA A 31 5.79 9.91 4.70
C ALA A 31 5.09 8.81 3.90
N ASP A 32 4.28 9.17 2.90
CA ASP A 32 3.59 8.20 2.05
C ASP A 32 4.55 7.35 1.22
N LEU A 33 5.56 7.95 0.59
CA LEU A 33 6.57 7.22 -0.18
C LEU A 33 7.40 6.29 0.71
N THR A 34 7.73 6.72 1.92
CA THR A 34 8.48 5.89 2.89
C THR A 34 7.64 4.69 3.32
N ARG A 35 6.35 4.89 3.64
CA ARG A 35 5.43 3.81 3.98
C ARG A 35 5.35 2.77 2.86
N ARG A 36 5.11 3.20 1.62
CA ARG A 36 5.05 2.29 0.46
C ARG A 36 6.36 1.56 0.21
N GLY A 37 7.49 2.25 0.40
CA GLY A 37 8.80 1.62 0.28
C GLY A 37 9.04 0.56 1.35
N LEU A 38 8.58 0.80 2.59
CA LEU A 38 8.66 -0.19 3.67
C LEU A 38 7.75 -1.40 3.42
N GLU A 39 6.51 -1.18 2.97
CA GLU A 39 5.57 -2.26 2.60
C GLU A 39 6.14 -3.19 1.52
N GLN A 40 6.95 -2.67 0.59
CA GLN A 40 7.63 -3.49 -0.43
C GLN A 40 8.82 -4.29 0.12
N LEU A 41 9.37 -3.89 1.27
CA LEU A 41 10.47 -4.60 1.92
C LEU A 41 9.98 -5.63 2.93
N GLU A 42 8.71 -5.56 3.35
CA GLU A 42 8.10 -6.63 4.11
C GLU A 42 8.08 -7.89 3.23
N PRO A 43 8.53 -9.05 3.76
CA PRO A 43 8.45 -10.27 3.00
C PRO A 43 7.00 -10.49 2.64
N GLU A 44 6.71 -10.60 1.34
CA GLU A 44 5.39 -11.02 0.89
C GLU A 44 5.08 -12.31 1.66
N THR A 45 3.98 -12.33 2.41
CA THR A 45 3.49 -13.58 2.97
C THR A 45 3.25 -14.46 1.77
N PRO A 46 4.02 -15.55 1.57
CA PRO A 46 3.91 -16.33 0.36
C PRO A 46 2.46 -16.82 0.30
N LEU A 47 1.75 -16.37 -0.73
CA LEU A 47 0.41 -16.87 -0.98
C LEU A 47 0.55 -18.37 -1.22
N GLU A 48 -0.17 -19.15 -0.42
CA GLU A 48 -0.26 -20.58 -0.65
C GLU A 48 -0.88 -20.78 -2.04
N ILE A 49 -0.34 -21.72 -2.82
CA ILE A 49 -0.86 -22.04 -4.14
C ILE A 49 -1.67 -23.32 -4.00
N ASP A 50 -2.94 -23.26 -4.41
CA ASP A 50 -3.80 -24.43 -4.43
C ASP A 50 -3.30 -25.42 -5.50
N PRO A 51 -3.03 -26.69 -5.15
CA PRO A 51 -2.40 -27.65 -6.07
C PRO A 51 -3.32 -28.11 -7.20
N GLU A 52 -4.64 -27.97 -7.06
CA GLU A 52 -5.61 -28.41 -8.07
C GLU A 52 -5.85 -27.31 -9.13
N THR A 53 -5.97 -26.07 -8.68
CA THR A 53 -6.29 -24.91 -9.53
C THR A 53 -5.05 -24.13 -9.96
N ASN A 54 -3.93 -24.29 -9.26
CA ASN A 54 -2.69 -23.51 -9.43
C ASN A 54 -2.90 -21.99 -9.26
N LEU A 55 -3.89 -21.62 -8.43
CA LEU A 55 -4.21 -20.24 -8.11
C LEU A 55 -3.76 -19.90 -6.67
N PRO A 56 -3.43 -18.63 -6.38
CA PRO A 56 -3.17 -18.18 -5.02
C PRO A 56 -4.43 -18.31 -4.15
N VAL A 57 -4.28 -18.90 -2.96
CA VAL A 57 -5.34 -19.04 -1.95
C VAL A 57 -5.05 -18.17 -0.72
N MET A 58 -6.11 -17.58 -0.18
CA MET A 58 -6.08 -16.77 1.03
C MET A 58 -7.08 -17.33 2.04
N HIS A 59 -6.60 -17.62 3.25
CA HIS A 59 -7.43 -18.12 4.34
C HIS A 59 -8.10 -16.96 5.07
N VAL A 60 -9.41 -16.82 4.88
CA VAL A 60 -10.25 -15.93 5.68
C VAL A 60 -10.75 -16.76 6.86
N GLY A 61 -10.46 -16.36 8.10
CA GLY A 61 -10.74 -17.15 9.32
C GLY A 61 -12.22 -17.41 9.64
N HIS A 62 -13.11 -17.16 8.69
CA HIS A 62 -14.54 -17.43 8.74
C HIS A 62 -15.04 -17.82 7.34
N ARG A 63 -16.22 -18.43 7.29
CA ARG A 63 -16.88 -18.72 6.01
C ARG A 63 -17.33 -17.40 5.36
N VAL A 64 -17.02 -17.24 4.08
CA VAL A 64 -17.56 -16.16 3.24
C VAL A 64 -18.89 -16.61 2.65
N THR A 65 -19.92 -15.79 2.76
CA THR A 65 -21.28 -16.03 2.26
C THR A 65 -21.64 -15.04 1.14
N ALA A 66 -22.70 -15.33 0.39
CA ALA A 66 -23.20 -14.42 -0.65
C ALA A 66 -23.58 -13.04 -0.06
N ALA A 67 -24.16 -13.03 1.15
CA ALA A 67 -24.52 -11.79 1.83
C ALA A 67 -23.30 -10.92 2.18
N ASP A 68 -22.16 -11.53 2.51
CA ASP A 68 -20.91 -10.79 2.76
C ASP A 68 -20.39 -10.12 1.48
N VAL A 69 -20.56 -10.79 0.34
CA VAL A 69 -20.19 -10.25 -0.98
C VAL A 69 -21.10 -9.09 -1.38
N ASP A 70 -22.41 -9.26 -1.22
CA ASP A 70 -23.39 -8.22 -1.53
C ASP A 70 -23.17 -6.95 -0.68
N ALA A 71 -22.90 -7.14 0.61
CA ALA A 71 -22.61 -6.03 1.53
C ALA A 71 -21.33 -5.28 1.14
N PHE A 72 -20.26 -6.00 0.75
CA PHE A 72 -19.01 -5.38 0.32
C PHE A 72 -19.19 -4.53 -0.94
N LEU A 73 -19.91 -5.03 -1.94
CA LEU A 73 -20.11 -4.32 -3.21
C LEU A 73 -20.95 -3.05 -3.03
N ALA A 74 -21.94 -3.07 -2.13
CA ALA A 74 -22.78 -1.91 -1.84
C ALA A 74 -22.05 -0.74 -1.15
N ASP A 75 -20.95 -1.01 -0.43
CA ASP A 75 -20.15 0.02 0.25
C ASP A 75 -19.13 0.72 -0.68
N SER A 76 -18.95 0.18 -1.89
CA SER A 76 -18.04 0.70 -2.92
C SER A 76 -18.72 1.53 -4.02
N GLU A 77 -20.02 1.79 -3.92
CA GLU A 77 -20.80 2.73 -4.74
C GLU A 77 -21.02 4.10 -4.06
#